data_AF-A0AA86VCU7-F1
#
_entry.id   AF-A0AA86VCU7-F1
#
_cell.length_a   1.000
_cell.length_b   1.000
_cell.length_c   1.000
_cell.angle_alpha   90.00
_cell.angle_beta   90.00
_cell.angle_gamma   90.00
#
_symmetry.space_group_name_H-M   'P 1'
#
loop_
_entity.id
_entity.type
_entity.pdbx_description
1 polymer ?
#
loop_
_entity_poly.entity_id
_entity_poly.type
_entity_poly.pdbx_seq_one_letter_code
_entity_poly.pdbx_strand_id
1 'polypeptide(L)'
;MTSTEMRGSRSDHPPVQGTENTQQKIVGRQHDSKKNKVKDEINKTVPFHKLFSFAHPWDYFLMIVGAISAVSNGICLPLMTSFIGDAIDAFGRHTNNTQEVVHEVSKVSLKFASIGAGAFLAAFLPTHACNLPEVSCWVITGDRQAARIRALYLKAILRQDISFFDKETTSGEVVGRMSGDTVLIQEAMGEKLGKFIQHMSSFLGGIIIAFTKGWLLSLVLLSSLLLLVLSGSIMNFAFAKKASRGQAAYSEAATVV
;
A
#
# COMPACT_ATOMS: atom_id res chain seq x y z
N MET A 1 23.98 -87.63 -8.90
CA MET A 1 24.73 -86.45 -8.42
C MET A 1 23.91 -85.21 -8.72
N THR A 2 22.87 -84.93 -7.92
CA THR A 2 22.19 -83.63 -7.74
C THR A 2 21.02 -83.85 -6.77
N SER A 3 21.17 -83.40 -5.53
CA SER A 3 20.09 -83.39 -4.52
C SER A 3 19.60 -81.96 -4.36
N THR A 4 18.29 -81.81 -4.48
CA THR A 4 17.50 -80.59 -4.36
C THR A 4 17.41 -80.17 -2.89
N GLU A 5 17.84 -78.94 -2.57
CA GLU A 5 17.76 -78.37 -1.23
C GLU A 5 16.46 -77.55 -1.07
N MET A 6 15.62 -77.94 -0.11
CA MET A 6 14.37 -77.28 0.24
C MET A 6 14.59 -76.32 1.43
N ARG A 7 13.98 -75.14 1.27
CA ARG A 7 14.14 -73.88 2.00
C ARG A 7 13.63 -73.93 3.44
N GLY A 8 14.44 -73.43 4.38
CA GLY A 8 14.09 -73.21 5.78
C GLY A 8 13.21 -71.97 6.01
N SER A 9 12.33 -72.08 7.00
CA SER A 9 11.35 -71.09 7.45
C SER A 9 11.93 -70.14 8.51
N ARG A 10 11.62 -68.83 8.44
CA ARG A 10 11.85 -67.85 9.53
C ARG A 10 10.69 -66.86 9.59
N SER A 11 10.20 -66.67 10.81
CA SER A 11 8.95 -66.05 11.24
C SER A 11 8.93 -64.51 11.21
N ASP A 12 7.71 -64.00 11.08
CA ASP A 12 7.27 -62.60 10.97
C ASP A 12 7.60 -61.68 12.15
N HIS A 13 7.98 -60.44 11.82
CA HIS A 13 7.69 -59.24 12.64
C HIS A 13 7.20 -58.12 11.70
N PRO A 14 5.98 -57.58 11.86
CA PRO A 14 5.54 -56.41 11.10
C PRO A 14 6.05 -55.10 11.74
N PRO A 15 6.26 -54.02 10.96
CA PRO A 15 6.78 -52.76 11.45
C PRO A 15 5.70 -51.92 12.16
N VAL A 16 6.15 -51.10 13.10
CA VAL A 16 5.36 -50.13 13.86
C VAL A 16 4.87 -49.00 12.93
N GLN A 17 3.75 -49.19 12.23
CA GLN A 17 3.13 -48.21 11.32
C GLN A 17 1.94 -47.41 11.93
N GLY A 18 1.58 -47.68 13.19
CA GLY A 18 0.43 -47.05 13.85
C GLY A 18 0.69 -45.66 14.46
N THR A 19 1.93 -45.37 14.85
CA THR A 19 2.30 -44.12 15.55
C THR A 19 2.58 -42.96 14.58
N GLU A 20 3.21 -43.21 13.43
CA GLU A 20 3.47 -42.17 12.42
C GLU A 20 2.18 -41.61 11.80
N ASN A 21 1.21 -42.48 11.50
CA ASN A 21 -0.10 -42.07 10.98
C ASN A 21 -0.90 -41.23 12.00
N THR A 22 -0.68 -41.46 13.29
CA THR A 22 -1.34 -40.70 14.37
C THR A 22 -0.66 -39.34 14.56
N GLN A 23 0.67 -39.26 14.51
CA GLN A 23 1.41 -37.99 14.54
C GLN A 23 1.14 -37.12 13.31
N GLN A 24 1.12 -37.68 12.10
CA GLN A 24 0.77 -36.93 10.87
C GLN A 24 -0.67 -36.37 10.93
N LYS A 25 -1.60 -37.13 11.51
CA LYS A 25 -3.01 -36.70 11.68
C LYS A 25 -3.17 -35.61 12.75
N ILE A 26 -2.33 -35.62 13.79
CA ILE A 26 -2.29 -34.57 14.82
C ILE A 26 -1.63 -33.28 14.29
N VAL A 27 -0.53 -33.40 13.54
CA VAL A 27 0.15 -32.27 12.89
C VAL A 27 -0.74 -31.64 11.79
N GLY A 28 -1.44 -32.46 11.01
CA GLY A 28 -2.44 -31.99 10.04
C GLY A 28 -3.60 -31.22 10.68
N ARG A 29 -4.16 -31.72 11.80
CA ARG A 29 -5.19 -31.01 12.57
C ARG A 29 -4.69 -29.71 13.20
N GLN A 30 -3.44 -29.67 13.68
CA GLN A 30 -2.87 -28.44 14.23
C GLN A 30 -2.62 -27.39 13.14
N HIS A 31 -2.22 -27.80 11.94
CA HIS A 31 -2.01 -26.90 10.81
C HIS A 31 -3.35 -26.34 10.30
N ASP A 32 -4.41 -27.16 10.19
CA ASP A 32 -5.75 -26.68 9.82
C ASP A 32 -6.41 -25.84 10.91
N SER A 33 -6.15 -26.13 12.20
CA SER A 33 -6.62 -25.31 13.32
C SER A 33 -5.94 -23.93 13.37
N LYS A 34 -4.63 -23.85 13.10
CA LYS A 34 -3.93 -22.56 12.93
C LYS A 34 -4.41 -21.80 11.69
N LYS A 35 -4.67 -22.49 10.57
CA LYS A 35 -5.16 -21.88 9.33
C LYS A 35 -6.60 -21.34 9.47
N ASN A 36 -7.45 -22.01 10.25
CA ASN A 36 -8.79 -21.54 10.59
C ASN A 36 -8.76 -20.40 11.62
N LYS A 37 -7.93 -20.47 12.66
CA LYS A 37 -7.77 -19.33 13.61
C LYS A 37 -7.24 -18.06 12.93
N VAL A 38 -6.30 -18.19 11.99
CA VAL A 38 -5.82 -17.05 11.19
C VAL A 38 -6.92 -16.51 10.26
N LYS A 39 -7.76 -17.38 9.67
CA LYS A 39 -8.93 -16.94 8.87
C LYS A 39 -10.00 -16.24 9.70
N ASP A 40 -10.20 -16.63 10.96
CA ASP A 40 -11.20 -16.02 11.86
C ASP A 40 -10.74 -14.65 12.39
N GLU A 41 -9.44 -14.46 12.62
CA GLU A 41 -8.82 -13.16 12.95
C GLU A 41 -8.89 -12.17 11.76
N ILE A 42 -8.65 -12.65 10.52
CA ILE A 42 -8.76 -11.84 9.29
C ILE A 42 -10.21 -11.32 9.08
N ASN A 43 -11.22 -12.05 9.56
CA ASN A 43 -12.64 -11.69 9.46
C ASN A 43 -13.07 -10.55 10.42
N LYS A 44 -12.23 -10.12 11.35
CA LYS A 44 -12.50 -8.95 12.22
C LYS A 44 -11.81 -7.67 11.73
N THR A 45 -11.61 -7.53 10.42
CA THR A 45 -11.18 -6.26 9.85
C THR A 45 -12.28 -5.22 10.05
N VAL A 46 -12.03 -4.23 10.91
CA VAL A 46 -12.93 -3.10 11.06
C VAL A 46 -13.02 -2.37 9.72
N PRO A 47 -14.22 -2.04 9.24
CA PRO A 47 -14.35 -1.39 7.95
C PRO A 47 -13.73 0.02 8.01
N PHE A 48 -12.95 0.40 7.00
CA PHE A 48 -12.18 1.65 6.96
C PHE A 48 -13.03 2.91 7.23
N HIS A 49 -14.30 2.92 6.83
CA HIS A 49 -15.20 4.05 7.09
C HIS A 49 -15.48 4.27 8.59
N LYS A 50 -15.49 3.21 9.42
CA LYS A 50 -15.67 3.34 10.87
C LYS A 50 -14.47 3.99 11.53
N LEU A 51 -13.30 3.94 10.91
CA LEU A 51 -12.09 4.61 11.40
C LEU A 51 -12.26 6.14 11.39
N PHE A 52 -12.99 6.66 10.40
CA PHE A 52 -13.36 8.09 10.30
C PHE A 52 -14.59 8.48 11.12
N SER A 53 -15.27 7.54 11.80
CA SER A 53 -16.48 7.84 12.57
C SER A 53 -16.24 8.76 13.78
N PHE A 54 -14.98 8.96 14.18
CA PHE A 54 -14.61 9.85 15.28
C PHE A 54 -14.31 11.29 14.81
N ALA A 55 -14.42 11.54 13.50
CA ALA A 55 -14.18 12.84 12.85
C ALA A 55 -15.13 13.93 13.34
N HIS A 56 -14.57 15.10 13.69
CA HIS A 56 -15.38 16.30 13.89
C HIS A 56 -15.84 16.86 12.52
N PRO A 57 -16.95 17.63 12.47
CA PRO A 57 -17.41 18.23 11.22
C PRO A 57 -16.37 19.18 10.59
N TRP A 58 -15.52 19.80 11.39
CA TRP A 58 -14.39 20.61 10.90
C TRP A 58 -13.32 19.74 10.21
N ASP A 59 -13.04 18.56 10.75
CA ASP A 59 -12.07 17.61 10.18
C ASP A 59 -12.53 17.12 8.79
N TYR A 60 -13.83 16.95 8.57
CA TYR A 60 -14.39 16.63 7.25
C TYR A 60 -14.14 17.74 6.23
N PHE A 61 -14.29 19.02 6.62
CA PHE A 61 -13.99 20.15 5.73
C PHE A 61 -12.51 20.17 5.34
N LEU A 62 -11.63 19.99 6.33
CA LEU A 62 -10.18 19.87 6.10
C LEU A 62 -9.87 18.68 5.16
N MET A 63 -10.45 17.51 5.39
CA MET A 63 -10.24 16.34 4.51
C MET A 63 -10.67 16.60 3.06
N ILE A 64 -11.79 17.28 2.84
CA ILE A 64 -12.27 17.62 1.48
C ILE A 64 -11.29 18.59 0.79
N VAL A 65 -10.88 19.64 1.50
CA VAL A 65 -9.90 20.60 0.96
C VAL A 65 -8.58 19.90 0.65
N GLY A 66 -8.07 19.07 1.59
CA GLY A 66 -6.87 18.28 1.40
C GLY A 66 -6.97 17.30 0.23
N ALA A 67 -8.13 16.68 0.00
CA ALA A 67 -8.36 15.81 -1.15
C ALA A 67 -8.34 16.56 -2.49
N ILE A 68 -8.95 17.74 -2.56
CA ILE A 68 -8.93 18.59 -3.77
C ILE A 68 -7.50 19.02 -4.10
N SER A 69 -6.72 19.42 -3.09
CA SER A 69 -5.31 19.77 -3.26
C SER A 69 -4.48 18.56 -3.71
N ALA A 70 -4.72 17.37 -3.12
CA ALA A 70 -4.05 16.12 -3.52
C ALA A 70 -4.33 15.75 -4.98
N VAL A 71 -5.58 15.88 -5.42
CA VAL A 71 -5.96 15.61 -6.81
C VAL A 71 -5.25 16.57 -7.76
N SER A 72 -5.24 17.86 -7.42
CA SER A 72 -4.60 18.92 -8.22
C SER A 72 -3.09 18.68 -8.37
N ASN A 73 -2.42 18.35 -7.25
CA ASN A 73 -1.00 18.03 -7.23
C ASN A 73 -0.68 16.74 -8.01
N GLY A 74 -1.53 15.72 -7.92
CA GLY A 74 -1.40 14.48 -8.68
C GLY A 74 -1.45 14.69 -10.21
N ILE A 75 -2.34 15.56 -10.68
CA ILE A 75 -2.54 15.85 -12.12
C ILE A 75 -1.47 16.81 -12.67
N CYS A 76 -0.83 17.60 -11.81
CA CYS A 76 0.22 18.55 -12.19
C CYS A 76 1.34 17.91 -13.02
N LEU A 77 1.83 16.74 -12.60
CA LEU A 77 2.91 16.03 -13.29
C LEU A 77 2.52 15.59 -14.72
N PRO A 78 1.42 14.84 -14.93
CA PRO A 78 0.93 14.50 -16.28
C PRO A 78 0.69 15.71 -17.18
N LEU A 79 0.12 16.80 -16.64
CA LEU A 79 -0.13 18.03 -17.41
C LEU A 79 1.18 18.66 -17.89
N MET A 80 2.18 18.79 -17.01
CA MET A 80 3.49 19.32 -17.39
C MET A 80 4.14 18.49 -18.50
N THR A 81 4.01 17.16 -18.44
CA THR A 81 4.49 16.27 -19.52
C THR A 81 3.73 16.46 -20.84
N SER A 82 2.43 16.75 -20.80
CA SER A 82 1.67 17.08 -22.02
C SER A 82 2.18 18.37 -22.66
N PHE A 83 2.43 19.40 -21.85
CA PHE A 83 2.89 20.70 -22.34
C PHE A 83 4.29 20.63 -22.95
N ILE A 84 5.22 19.89 -22.35
CA ILE A 84 6.55 19.69 -22.97
C ILE A 84 6.43 18.93 -24.31
N GLY A 85 5.49 17.99 -24.42
CA GLY A 85 5.18 17.32 -25.69
C GLY A 85 4.72 18.31 -26.77
N ASP A 86 3.81 19.22 -26.42
CA ASP A 86 3.33 20.26 -27.35
C ASP A 86 4.46 21.24 -27.74
N ALA A 87 5.40 21.52 -26.82
CA ALA A 87 6.58 22.32 -27.12
C ALA A 87 7.53 21.60 -28.10
N ILE A 88 7.81 20.32 -27.88
CA ILE A 88 8.63 19.48 -28.78
C ILE A 88 8.02 19.44 -30.18
N ASP A 89 6.70 19.26 -30.27
CA ASP A 89 5.95 19.25 -31.52
C ASP A 89 6.04 20.60 -32.28
N ALA A 90 5.99 21.72 -31.55
CA ALA A 90 6.12 23.05 -32.13
C ALA A 90 7.51 23.28 -32.76
N PHE A 91 8.57 22.73 -32.15
CA PHE A 91 9.91 22.74 -32.74
C PHE A 91 10.03 21.78 -33.93
N GLY A 92 9.31 20.65 -33.91
CA GLY A 92 9.46 19.58 -34.91
C GLY A 92 8.71 19.78 -36.24
N ARG A 93 7.58 20.50 -36.25
CA ARG A 93 6.69 20.56 -37.45
C ARG A 93 7.12 21.50 -38.58
N HIS A 94 8.04 22.45 -38.34
CA HIS A 94 8.34 23.52 -39.31
C HIS A 94 9.84 23.73 -39.60
N THR A 95 10.66 22.66 -39.60
CA THR A 95 12.11 22.74 -39.89
C THR A 95 12.46 23.43 -41.22
N ASN A 96 11.52 23.55 -42.17
CA ASN A 96 11.78 24.11 -43.50
C ASN A 96 11.49 25.63 -43.64
N ASN A 97 10.81 26.27 -42.68
CA ASN A 97 10.46 27.71 -42.72
C ASN A 97 10.72 28.39 -41.37
N THR A 98 11.90 28.99 -41.20
CA THR A 98 12.35 29.59 -39.93
C THR A 98 11.43 30.71 -39.41
N GLN A 99 10.72 31.41 -40.29
CA GLN A 99 9.84 32.54 -39.90
C GLN A 99 8.52 32.05 -39.24
N GLU A 100 7.94 30.94 -39.71
CA GLU A 100 6.72 30.37 -39.12
C GLU A 100 7.01 29.63 -37.80
N VAL A 101 8.18 28.98 -37.68
CA VAL A 101 8.64 28.35 -36.43
C VAL A 101 8.68 29.38 -35.31
N VAL A 102 9.28 30.54 -35.54
CA VAL A 102 9.45 31.57 -34.50
C VAL A 102 8.10 32.11 -34.03
N HIS A 103 7.10 32.22 -34.92
CA HIS A 103 5.76 32.68 -34.56
C HIS A 103 4.98 31.65 -33.72
N GLU A 104 4.99 30.37 -34.12
CA GLU A 104 4.30 29.31 -33.36
C GLU A 104 5.02 29.00 -32.03
N VAL A 105 6.35 28.97 -32.02
CA VAL A 105 7.14 28.82 -30.79
C VAL A 105 6.95 30.01 -29.85
N SER A 106 6.85 31.25 -30.38
CA SER A 106 6.52 32.42 -29.56
C SER A 106 5.14 32.28 -28.93
N LYS A 107 4.13 31.81 -29.67
CA LYS A 107 2.77 31.59 -29.15
C LYS A 107 2.70 30.49 -28.09
N VAL A 108 3.43 29.38 -28.27
CA VAL A 108 3.53 28.28 -27.29
C VAL A 108 4.30 28.74 -26.05
N SER A 109 5.40 29.47 -26.24
CA SER A 109 6.18 30.07 -25.16
C SER A 109 5.36 31.09 -24.36
N LEU A 110 4.53 31.90 -25.03
CA LEU A 110 3.68 32.90 -24.38
C LEU A 110 2.54 32.24 -23.59
N LYS A 111 2.00 31.11 -24.06
CA LYS A 111 1.08 30.27 -23.28
C LYS A 111 1.76 29.68 -22.05
N PHE A 112 2.95 29.11 -22.21
CA PHE A 112 3.77 28.60 -21.10
C PHE A 112 4.10 29.69 -20.09
N ALA A 113 4.50 30.86 -20.56
CA ALA A 113 4.82 32.02 -19.73
C ALA A 113 3.58 32.57 -19.03
N SER A 114 2.41 32.57 -19.67
CA SER A 114 1.15 32.99 -19.03
C SER A 114 0.68 32.02 -17.95
N ILE A 115 0.87 30.72 -18.13
CA ILE A 115 0.58 29.70 -17.12
C ILE A 115 1.61 29.75 -15.99
N GLY A 116 2.90 29.93 -16.32
CA GLY A 116 3.97 30.10 -15.35
C GLY A 116 3.80 31.37 -14.52
N ALA A 117 3.43 32.48 -15.16
CA ALA A 117 3.07 33.73 -14.49
C ALA A 117 1.77 33.56 -13.69
N GLY A 118 0.77 32.83 -14.19
CA GLY A 118 -0.43 32.49 -13.44
C GLY A 118 -0.15 31.63 -12.22
N ALA A 119 0.77 30.67 -12.32
CA ALA A 119 1.22 29.82 -11.22
C ALA A 119 2.09 30.61 -10.22
N PHE A 120 2.90 31.55 -10.69
CA PHE A 120 3.72 32.45 -9.87
C PHE A 120 2.85 33.50 -9.16
N LEU A 121 1.93 34.16 -9.85
CA LEU A 121 0.94 35.05 -9.22
C LEU A 121 0.03 34.28 -8.27
N ALA A 122 -0.37 33.06 -8.64
CA ALA A 122 -1.04 32.17 -7.71
C ALA A 122 -0.14 32.01 -6.49
N ALA A 123 1.13 31.60 -6.62
CA ALA A 123 2.14 31.41 -5.55
C ALA A 123 2.29 32.60 -4.59
N PHE A 124 2.12 33.82 -5.10
CA PHE A 124 2.25 35.06 -4.32
C PHE A 124 0.94 35.53 -3.66
N LEU A 125 -0.23 35.02 -4.08
CA LEU A 125 -1.49 35.36 -3.44
C LEU A 125 -1.63 34.67 -2.06
N PRO A 126 -2.21 35.33 -1.04
CA PRO A 126 -2.45 34.74 0.29
C PRO A 126 -3.29 33.44 0.27
N THR A 127 -3.94 33.16 -0.86
CA THR A 127 -4.66 31.92 -1.17
C THR A 127 -3.77 30.65 -1.18
N HIS A 128 -2.45 30.78 -1.00
CA HIS A 128 -1.51 29.66 -0.76
C HIS A 128 -1.70 28.93 0.56
N ALA A 129 -2.53 29.46 1.47
CA ALA A 129 -3.09 28.64 2.54
C ALA A 129 -3.86 27.39 2.00
N CYS A 130 -4.30 27.41 0.72
CA CYS A 130 -5.07 26.34 0.10
C CYS A 130 -4.28 25.45 -0.89
N ASN A 131 -3.11 25.90 -1.39
CA ASN A 131 -2.30 25.13 -2.37
C ASN A 131 -1.10 24.38 -1.77
N LEU A 132 -0.64 24.73 -0.56
CA LEU A 132 0.36 23.94 0.18
C LEU A 132 -0.14 23.04 1.34
N PRO A 133 -1.45 22.80 1.59
CA PRO A 133 -1.87 22.08 2.79
C PRO A 133 -2.08 20.58 2.56
N GLU A 134 -1.73 19.97 1.42
CA GLU A 134 -2.07 18.55 1.17
C GLU A 134 -1.60 17.65 2.32
N VAL A 135 -0.30 17.67 2.61
CA VAL A 135 0.27 16.82 3.67
C VAL A 135 -0.12 17.35 5.05
N SER A 136 -0.05 18.66 5.27
CA SER A 136 -0.30 19.26 6.58
C SER A 136 -1.75 19.09 7.03
N CYS A 137 -2.72 19.24 6.14
CA CYS A 137 -4.15 19.12 6.44
C CYS A 137 -4.53 17.68 6.81
N TRP A 138 -4.02 16.71 6.04
CA TRP A 138 -4.22 15.29 6.31
C TRP A 138 -3.51 14.86 7.60
N VAL A 139 -2.28 15.31 7.84
CA VAL A 139 -1.52 15.00 9.08
C VAL A 139 -2.19 15.63 10.30
N ILE A 140 -2.57 16.91 10.26
CA ILE A 140 -3.26 17.59 11.38
C ILE A 140 -4.57 16.88 11.70
N THR A 141 -5.34 16.49 10.68
CA THR A 141 -6.60 15.77 10.88
C THR A 141 -6.35 14.37 11.47
N GLY A 142 -5.36 13.64 10.94
CA GLY A 142 -4.94 12.33 11.45
C GLY A 142 -4.49 12.37 12.90
N ASP A 143 -3.72 13.38 13.29
CA ASP A 143 -3.24 13.59 14.65
C ASP A 143 -4.38 13.85 15.64
N ARG A 144 -5.33 14.74 15.28
CA ARG A 144 -6.51 15.05 16.11
C ARG A 144 -7.38 13.81 16.34
N GLN A 145 -7.59 13.04 15.27
CA GLN A 145 -8.38 11.82 15.31
C GLN A 145 -7.70 10.72 16.14
N ALA A 146 -6.40 10.52 15.93
CA ALA A 146 -5.62 9.54 16.69
C ALA A 146 -5.54 9.89 18.18
N ALA A 147 -5.36 11.15 18.53
CA ALA A 147 -5.37 11.61 19.92
C ALA A 147 -6.71 11.30 20.60
N ARG A 148 -7.83 11.49 19.91
CA ARG A 148 -9.17 11.15 20.42
C ARG A 148 -9.36 9.65 20.59
N ILE A 149 -8.92 8.84 19.63
CA ILE A 149 -8.97 7.37 19.70
C ILE A 149 -8.15 6.89 20.90
N ARG A 150 -6.93 7.41 21.10
CA ARG A 150 -6.09 7.08 22.28
C ARG A 150 -6.76 7.44 23.59
N ALA A 151 -7.40 8.61 23.68
CA ALA A 151 -8.10 9.03 24.89
C ALA A 151 -9.32 8.13 25.20
N LEU A 152 -10.09 7.76 24.18
CA LEU A 152 -11.23 6.84 24.33
C LEU A 152 -10.78 5.42 24.68
N TYR A 153 -9.70 4.95 24.05
CA TYR A 153 -9.11 3.65 24.33
C TYR A 153 -8.64 3.55 25.78
N LEU A 154 -7.89 4.56 26.26
CA LEU A 154 -7.46 4.63 27.65
C LEU A 154 -8.66 4.70 28.62
N LYS A 155 -9.68 5.49 28.30
CA LYS A 155 -10.91 5.57 29.12
C LYS A 155 -11.64 4.23 29.19
N ALA A 156 -11.67 3.48 28.09
CA ALA A 156 -12.30 2.15 28.04
C ALA A 156 -11.50 1.12 28.84
N ILE A 157 -10.17 1.11 28.71
CA ILE A 157 -9.33 0.13 29.41
C ILE A 157 -9.32 0.34 30.93
N LEU A 158 -9.36 1.59 31.38
CA LEU A 158 -9.45 1.94 32.81
C LEU A 158 -10.79 1.58 33.44
N ARG A 159 -11.84 1.31 32.65
CA ARG A 159 -13.16 0.89 33.12
C ARG A 159 -13.35 -0.62 33.16
N GLN A 160 -12.33 -1.38 32.75
CA GLN A 160 -12.41 -2.83 32.61
C GLN A 160 -12.05 -3.53 33.94
N ASP A 161 -12.72 -4.64 34.23
CA ASP A 161 -12.50 -5.40 35.48
C ASP A 161 -11.10 -6.02 35.57
N ILE A 162 -10.62 -6.23 36.80
CA ILE A 162 -9.30 -6.84 37.06
C ILE A 162 -9.16 -8.23 36.43
N SER A 163 -10.27 -8.98 36.28
CA SER A 163 -10.28 -10.29 35.62
C SER A 163 -9.92 -10.23 34.13
N PHE A 164 -10.05 -9.08 33.46
CA PHE A 164 -9.63 -8.91 32.07
C PHE A 164 -8.10 -8.84 31.96
N PHE A 165 -7.46 -8.12 32.89
CA PHE A 165 -6.00 -8.00 32.96
C PHE A 165 -5.32 -9.31 33.39
N ASP A 166 -6.06 -10.22 34.04
CA ASP A 166 -5.55 -11.52 34.47
C ASP A 166 -5.71 -12.61 33.39
N LYS A 167 -6.73 -12.51 32.52
CA LYS A 167 -7.06 -13.54 31.50
C LYS A 167 -6.60 -13.22 30.08
N GLU A 168 -6.70 -11.96 29.65
CA GLU A 168 -6.67 -11.63 28.21
C GLU A 168 -5.46 -10.79 27.80
N THR A 169 -4.76 -10.10 28.72
CA THR A 169 -3.64 -9.21 28.33
C THR A 169 -2.68 -8.91 29.48
N THR A 170 -1.37 -9.08 29.26
CA THR A 170 -0.34 -8.61 30.20
C THR A 170 -0.31 -7.07 30.18
N SER A 171 -0.24 -6.38 31.33
CA SER A 171 -0.28 -4.90 31.40
C SER A 171 0.65 -4.19 30.38
N GLY A 172 1.83 -4.76 30.10
CA GLY A 172 2.75 -4.23 29.08
C GLY A 172 2.26 -4.33 27.63
N GLU A 173 1.47 -5.34 27.29
CA GLU A 173 0.87 -5.50 25.96
C GLU A 173 -0.23 -4.45 25.72
N VAL A 174 -1.03 -4.09 26.74
CA VAL A 174 -2.02 -2.99 26.62
C VAL A 174 -1.33 -1.68 26.23
N VAL A 175 -0.24 -1.34 26.93
CA VAL A 175 0.52 -0.11 26.69
C VAL A 175 1.20 -0.15 25.32
N GLY A 176 1.70 -1.32 24.92
CA GLY A 176 2.26 -1.57 23.59
C GLY A 176 1.24 -1.35 22.47
N ARG A 177 0.03 -1.91 22.60
CA ARG A 177 -1.07 -1.73 21.63
C ARG A 177 -1.57 -0.29 21.60
N MET A 178 -1.69 0.35 22.76
CA MET A 178 -2.08 1.75 22.86
C MET A 178 -1.08 2.68 22.16
N SER A 179 0.22 2.38 22.20
CA SER A 179 1.26 3.24 21.61
C SER A 179 1.57 2.86 20.16
N GLY A 180 1.63 1.57 19.83
CA GLY A 180 1.96 1.06 18.50
C GLY A 180 0.77 1.10 17.54
N ASP A 181 -0.31 0.38 17.85
CA ASP A 181 -1.45 0.21 16.93
C ASP A 181 -2.11 1.56 16.63
N THR A 182 -2.17 2.46 17.61
CA THR A 182 -2.77 3.78 17.40
C THR A 182 -1.91 4.71 16.55
N VAL A 183 -0.57 4.58 16.59
CA VAL A 183 0.34 5.31 15.68
C VAL A 183 0.20 4.79 14.26
N LEU A 184 0.08 3.47 14.08
CA LEU A 184 -0.18 2.89 12.76
C LEU A 184 -1.52 3.40 12.18
N ILE A 185 -2.55 3.52 13.02
CA ILE A 185 -3.84 4.11 12.63
C ILE A 185 -3.68 5.60 12.26
N GLN A 186 -2.92 6.37 13.04
CA GLN A 186 -2.64 7.78 12.76
C GLN A 186 -1.96 7.98 11.40
N GLU A 187 -0.91 7.21 11.15
CA GLU A 187 -0.14 7.28 9.90
C GLU A 187 -1.00 6.85 8.70
N ALA A 188 -1.85 5.84 8.89
CA ALA A 188 -2.78 5.37 7.86
C ALA A 188 -3.86 6.41 7.51
N MET A 189 -4.44 7.10 8.50
CA MET A 189 -5.48 8.11 8.27
C MET A 189 -4.94 9.45 7.77
N GLY A 190 -3.71 9.80 8.14
CA GLY A 190 -3.07 11.06 7.78
C GLY A 190 -2.32 10.97 6.45
N GLU A 191 -1.00 10.89 6.53
CA GLU A 191 -0.10 11.01 5.37
C GLU A 191 -0.37 9.96 4.29
N LYS A 192 -0.54 8.69 4.66
CA LYS A 192 -0.70 7.59 3.69
C LYS A 192 -1.95 7.74 2.83
N LEU A 193 -3.05 8.23 3.42
CA LEU A 193 -4.30 8.41 2.69
C LEU A 193 -4.22 9.58 1.71
N GLY A 194 -3.63 10.70 2.12
CA GLY A 194 -3.37 11.83 1.22
C GLY A 194 -2.52 11.41 0.02
N LYS A 195 -1.39 10.74 0.29
CA LYS A 195 -0.50 10.20 -0.75
C LYS A 195 -1.21 9.21 -1.67
N PHE A 196 -2.07 8.34 -1.12
CA PHE A 196 -2.84 7.40 -1.93
C PHE A 196 -3.75 8.12 -2.93
N ILE A 197 -4.47 9.16 -2.50
CA ILE A 197 -5.32 9.98 -3.37
C ILE A 197 -4.47 10.68 -4.44
N GLN A 198 -3.33 11.25 -4.05
CA GLN A 198 -2.39 11.91 -4.97
C GLN A 198 -1.92 10.96 -6.07
N HIS A 199 -1.49 9.74 -5.70
CA HIS A 199 -0.98 8.75 -6.64
C HIS A 199 -2.09 8.18 -7.53
N MET A 200 -3.28 7.97 -6.98
CA MET A 200 -4.45 7.56 -7.75
C MET A 200 -4.83 8.62 -8.80
N SER A 201 -4.83 9.90 -8.40
CA SER A 201 -5.09 11.02 -9.30
C SER A 201 -4.04 11.13 -10.39
N SER A 202 -2.77 11.00 -10.05
CA SER A 202 -1.66 11.01 -11.02
C SER A 202 -1.74 9.84 -12.00
N PHE A 203 -2.07 8.65 -11.51
CA PHE A 203 -2.25 7.46 -12.33
C PHE A 203 -3.41 7.62 -13.32
N LEU A 204 -4.59 8.05 -12.85
CA LEU A 204 -5.75 8.28 -13.69
C LEU A 204 -5.48 9.41 -14.70
N GLY A 205 -4.93 10.54 -14.25
CA GLY A 205 -4.58 11.68 -15.09
C GLY A 205 -3.57 11.31 -16.18
N GLY A 206 -2.55 10.51 -15.83
CA GLY A 206 -1.56 10.00 -16.78
C GLY A 206 -2.18 9.09 -17.85
N ILE A 207 -3.04 8.16 -17.45
CA ILE A 207 -3.76 7.28 -18.39
C ILE A 207 -4.63 8.11 -19.33
N ILE A 208 -5.44 9.03 -18.79
CA ILE A 208 -6.34 9.87 -19.60
C ILE A 208 -5.57 10.66 -20.66
N ILE A 209 -4.46 11.31 -20.27
CA ILE A 209 -3.63 12.08 -21.20
C ILE A 209 -2.96 11.17 -22.24
N ALA A 210 -2.45 10.00 -21.83
CA ALA A 210 -1.83 9.04 -22.74
C ALA A 210 -2.80 8.54 -23.82
N PHE A 211 -4.03 8.18 -23.44
CA PHE A 211 -5.07 7.76 -24.39
C PHE A 211 -5.54 8.89 -25.31
N THR A 212 -5.54 10.14 -24.82
CA THR A 212 -5.96 11.30 -25.61
C THR A 212 -4.95 11.66 -26.71
N LYS A 213 -3.63 11.58 -26.42
CA LYS A 213 -2.58 11.90 -27.43
C LYS A 213 -2.42 10.81 -28.48
N GLY A 214 -2.57 9.54 -28.10
CA GLY A 214 -2.46 8.44 -29.07
C GLY A 214 -2.81 7.08 -28.47
N TRP A 215 -3.99 6.58 -28.83
CA TRP A 215 -4.50 5.31 -28.28
C TRP A 215 -3.64 4.09 -28.66
N LEU A 216 -3.09 4.06 -29.89
CA LEU A 216 -2.28 2.93 -30.37
C LEU A 216 -0.94 2.83 -29.63
N LEU A 217 -0.23 3.97 -29.47
CA LEU A 217 1.05 4.03 -28.76
C LEU A 217 0.86 3.74 -27.26
N SER A 218 -0.22 4.28 -26.67
CA SER A 218 -0.57 4.04 -25.27
C SER A 218 -0.81 2.55 -24.99
N LEU A 219 -1.51 1.82 -25.86
CA LEU A 219 -1.75 0.38 -25.70
C LEU A 219 -0.45 -0.44 -25.74
N VAL A 220 0.47 -0.10 -26.64
CA VAL A 220 1.78 -0.79 -26.72
C VAL A 220 2.58 -0.57 -25.44
N LEU A 221 2.64 0.67 -24.94
CA LEU A 221 3.33 0.99 -23.68
C LEU A 221 2.63 0.37 -22.47
N LEU A 222 1.30 0.31 -22.45
CA LEU A 222 0.57 -0.34 -21.38
C LEU A 222 0.87 -1.85 -21.34
N SER A 223 0.96 -2.50 -22.50
CA SER A 223 1.34 -3.92 -22.58
C SER A 223 2.75 -4.16 -22.04
N SER A 224 3.72 -3.28 -22.31
CA SER A 224 5.07 -3.43 -21.76
C SER A 224 5.11 -3.17 -20.25
N LEU A 225 4.33 -2.20 -19.74
CA LEU A 225 4.16 -1.98 -18.30
C LEU A 225 3.56 -3.19 -17.58
N LEU A 226 2.57 -3.86 -18.17
CA LEU A 226 1.99 -5.08 -17.59
C LEU A 226 3.01 -6.21 -17.47
N LEU A 227 3.88 -6.38 -18.47
CA LEU A 227 4.97 -7.36 -18.41
C LEU A 227 5.99 -7.02 -17.32
N LEU A 228 6.31 -5.74 -17.13
CA LEU A 228 7.18 -5.29 -16.04
C LEU A 228 6.56 -5.55 -14.66
N VAL A 229 5.27 -5.26 -14.50
CA VAL A 229 4.54 -5.54 -13.25
C VAL A 229 4.52 -7.04 -12.96
N LEU A 230 4.31 -7.89 -13.97
CA LEU A 230 4.34 -9.34 -13.81
C LEU A 230 5.72 -9.83 -13.33
N SER A 231 6.79 -9.40 -14.00
CA SER A 231 8.17 -9.75 -13.64
C SER A 231 8.53 -9.28 -12.22
N GLY A 232 8.18 -8.03 -11.89
CA GLY A 232 8.39 -7.47 -10.56
C GLY A 232 7.60 -8.20 -9.47
N SER A 233 6.36 -8.61 -9.77
CA SER A 233 5.51 -9.38 -8.85
C SER A 233 6.10 -10.76 -8.54
N ILE A 234 6.59 -11.46 -9.58
CA ILE A 234 7.25 -12.76 -9.41
C ILE A 234 8.52 -12.62 -8.57
N MET A 235 9.34 -11.59 -8.85
CA MET A 235 10.53 -11.30 -8.07
C MET A 235 10.19 -11.03 -6.59
N ASN A 236 9.21 -10.14 -6.33
CA ASN A 236 8.80 -9.80 -4.97
C ASN A 236 8.24 -11.02 -4.21
N PHE A 237 7.44 -11.85 -4.87
CA PHE A 237 6.91 -13.07 -4.28
C PHE A 237 8.03 -14.08 -3.95
N ALA A 238 8.99 -14.26 -4.86
CA ALA A 238 10.15 -15.10 -4.62
C ALA A 238 11.01 -14.58 -3.47
N PHE A 239 11.22 -13.26 -3.40
CA PHE A 239 11.96 -12.60 -2.32
C PHE A 239 11.26 -12.78 -0.98
N ALA A 240 9.96 -12.52 -0.89
CA ALA A 240 9.16 -12.70 0.32
C ALA A 240 9.18 -14.16 0.80
N LYS A 241 9.05 -15.13 -0.13
CA LYS A 241 9.12 -16.56 0.19
C LYS A 241 10.50 -16.97 0.72
N LYS A 242 11.58 -16.44 0.13
CA LYS A 242 12.95 -16.70 0.60
C LYS A 242 13.20 -16.05 1.98
N ALA A 243 12.74 -14.81 2.18
CA ALA A 243 12.86 -14.12 3.46
C ALA A 243 12.13 -14.88 4.58
N SER A 244 10.90 -15.33 4.34
CA SER A 244 10.13 -16.14 5.30
C SER A 244 10.83 -17.46 5.65
N ARG A 245 11.37 -18.16 4.65
CA ARG A 245 12.15 -19.39 4.87
C ARG A 245 13.42 -19.14 5.68
N GLY A 246 14.10 -18.03 5.41
CA GLY A 246 15.27 -17.61 6.18
C GLY A 246 14.91 -17.38 7.64
N GLN A 247 13.88 -16.59 7.91
CA GLN A 247 13.39 -16.35 9.28
C GLN A 247 12.98 -17.65 9.99
N ALA A 248 12.33 -18.58 9.29
CA ALA A 248 11.96 -19.88 9.86
C ALA A 248 13.21 -20.70 10.28
N ALA A 249 14.23 -20.78 9.42
CA ALA A 249 15.47 -21.47 9.73
C ALA A 249 16.24 -20.81 10.89
N TYR A 250 16.26 -19.47 10.96
CA TYR A 250 16.84 -18.76 12.09
C TYR A 250 16.07 -19.01 13.40
N SER A 251 14.75 -19.08 13.36
CA SER A 251 13.93 -19.38 14.54
C SER A 251 14.15 -20.80 15.06
N GLU A 252 14.31 -21.78 14.16
CA GLU A 252 14.62 -23.15 14.53
C GLU A 252 16.01 -23.23 15.19
N ALA A 253 17.02 -22.59 14.60
CA ALA A 253 18.37 -22.50 15.17
C ALA A 253 18.40 -21.75 16.52
N ALA A 254 17.53 -20.77 16.73
CA ALA A 254 17.41 -20.07 18.01
C ALA A 254 16.74 -20.91 19.10
N THR A 255 16.05 -22.00 18.75
CA THR A 255 15.34 -22.88 19.71
C THR A 255 16.23 -24.01 20.23
N VAL A 256 17.34 -24.32 19.55
CA VAL A 256 18.32 -25.35 19.96
C VAL A 256 19.43 -24.84 20.90
N VAL A 257 19.40 -23.55 21.27
CA VAL A 257 20.26 -22.93 22.30
C VAL A 257 19.43 -22.68 23.56
#